data_AF-A0A836Q1T9-F1
#
_entry.id   AF-A0A836Q1T9-F1
#
_cell.length_a   1.000
_cell.length_b   1.000
_cell.length_c   1.000
_cell.angle_alpha   90.00
_cell.angle_beta   90.00
_cell.angle_gamma   90.00
#
_symmetry.space_group_name_H-M   'P 1'
#
loop_
_entity.id
_entity.type
_entity.pdbx_description
1 polymer ?
#
loop_
_entity_poly.entity_id
_entity_poly.type
_entity_poly.pdbx_seq_one_letter_code
_entity_poly.pdbx_strand_id
1 'polypeptide(L)'
;MSENDRSISFYFFDIDDNLFFLPTKLYLWNAETQSEREVSSGDYTYIHDQLGRVGEWQAWSVREGFTYRDFRDAPDVVPSEQAFCKVLLEAVTSGMQWKGPSWPLLEHAARNQRPVVFITARGHAPETIAAGFDALADKGYLHSRLNILGIYTVSNPDVQKALGVTDPNTTVPSMKKMAIKAAVEMGLEKYGKTPPHRFGISDDDPNNVMLAINAMRDCKVKYPDKRFFVINTNKDHYVKLEVFPMDHPVTADAQGKKLLSKEEDG
;
A
#
# COMPACT_ATOMS: atom_id res chain seq x y z
N MET A 1 32.69 12.31 -8.07
CA MET A 1 32.15 10.97 -8.40
C MET A 1 32.09 10.21 -7.10
N SER A 2 30.94 10.20 -6.41
CA SER A 2 30.82 9.54 -5.10
C SER A 2 30.91 8.03 -5.29
N GLU A 3 31.71 7.37 -4.46
CA GLU A 3 31.64 5.92 -4.28
C GLU A 3 30.17 5.52 -4.16
N ASN A 4 29.76 4.58 -5.01
CA ASN A 4 28.41 4.04 -5.01
C ASN A 4 28.27 3.29 -3.67
N ASP A 5 27.68 3.93 -2.66
CA ASP A 5 27.50 3.44 -1.28
C ASP A 5 26.68 2.14 -1.17
N ARG A 6 26.39 1.51 -2.32
CA ARG A 6 25.55 0.33 -2.53
C ARG A 6 24.14 0.52 -2.00
N SER A 7 23.70 1.77 -1.78
CA SER A 7 22.34 2.07 -1.35
C SER A 7 21.33 1.69 -2.43
N ILE A 8 20.24 1.10 -1.96
CA ILE A 8 19.11 0.68 -2.80
C ILE A 8 17.88 1.43 -2.32
N SER A 9 17.08 1.88 -3.29
CA SER A 9 15.76 2.44 -3.04
C SER A 9 14.70 1.35 -3.20
N PHE A 10 13.91 1.11 -2.17
CA PHE A 10 12.81 0.17 -2.11
C PHE A 10 11.48 0.94 -2.22
N TYR A 11 10.54 0.41 -3.01
CA TYR A 11 9.26 1.06 -3.28
C TYR A 11 8.11 0.17 -2.83
N PHE A 12 7.31 0.67 -1.88
CA PHE A 12 6.17 -0.03 -1.33
C PHE A 12 4.90 0.64 -1.84
N PHE A 13 3.90 -0.15 -2.19
CA PHE A 13 2.66 0.34 -2.80
C PHE A 13 1.44 -0.31 -2.16
N ASP A 14 0.41 0.49 -1.87
CA ASP A 14 -0.96 -0.01 -1.91
C ASP A 14 -1.42 -0.21 -3.36
N ILE A 15 -2.39 -1.09 -3.59
CA ILE A 15 -2.87 -1.48 -4.92
C ILE A 15 -4.10 -0.66 -5.30
N ASP A 16 -5.12 -0.66 -4.44
CA ASP A 16 -6.45 -0.17 -4.75
C ASP A 16 -6.48 1.34 -4.67
N ASP A 17 -6.97 2.00 -5.71
CA ASP A 17 -7.05 3.47 -5.84
C ASP A 17 -5.69 4.21 -5.84
N ASN A 18 -4.61 3.56 -5.40
CA ASN A 18 -3.23 4.05 -5.47
C ASN A 18 -2.49 3.65 -6.76
N LEU A 19 -2.48 2.36 -7.12
CA LEU A 19 -1.86 1.87 -8.37
C LEU A 19 -2.87 1.65 -9.48
N PHE A 20 -4.06 1.15 -9.13
CA PHE A 20 -5.08 0.80 -10.09
C PHE A 20 -6.45 1.30 -9.68
N PHE A 21 -7.20 1.82 -10.65
CA PHE A 21 -8.64 1.99 -10.58
C PHE A 21 -9.30 0.75 -11.19
N LEU A 22 -9.60 -0.24 -10.35
CA LEU A 22 -10.23 -1.48 -10.78
C LEU A 22 -11.75 -1.42 -10.50
N PRO A 23 -12.60 -1.98 -11.38
CA PRO A 23 -14.06 -2.01 -11.18
C PRO A 23 -14.50 -3.03 -10.11
N THR A 24 -13.58 -3.55 -9.30
CA THR A 24 -13.84 -4.53 -8.22
C THR A 24 -14.87 -3.98 -7.24
N LYS A 25 -15.87 -4.80 -6.87
CA LYS A 25 -16.97 -4.38 -6.00
C LYS A 25 -16.91 -5.02 -4.62
N LEU A 26 -17.39 -4.27 -3.63
CA LEU A 26 -17.79 -4.82 -2.34
C LEU A 26 -19.30 -4.98 -2.30
N TYR A 27 -19.78 -5.97 -1.56
CA TYR A 27 -21.20 -6.33 -1.53
C TYR A 27 -21.75 -6.24 -0.11
N LEU A 28 -22.56 -5.22 0.15
CA LEU A 28 -23.25 -5.03 1.41
C LEU A 28 -24.56 -5.80 1.41
N TRP A 29 -24.91 -6.42 2.54
CA TRP A 29 -26.14 -7.19 2.67
C TRP A 29 -27.16 -6.48 3.56
N ASN A 30 -28.39 -6.36 3.08
CA ASN A 30 -29.54 -5.92 3.85
C ASN A 30 -30.37 -7.13 4.30
N ALA A 31 -30.43 -7.37 5.61
CA ALA A 31 -31.14 -8.52 6.17
C ALA A 31 -32.66 -8.36 6.19
N GLU A 32 -33.16 -7.13 6.24
CA GLU A 32 -34.60 -6.83 6.29
C GLU A 32 -35.25 -7.05 4.92
N THR A 33 -34.60 -6.56 3.86
CA THR A 33 -35.10 -6.67 2.47
C THR A 33 -34.56 -7.88 1.72
N GLN A 34 -33.63 -8.63 2.32
CA GLN A 34 -32.91 -9.74 1.70
C GLN A 34 -32.25 -9.37 0.37
N SER A 35 -31.66 -8.18 0.29
CA SER A 35 -31.05 -7.65 -0.93
C SER A 35 -29.58 -7.29 -0.73
N GLU A 36 -28.81 -7.33 -1.82
CA GLU A 36 -27.43 -6.84 -1.84
C GLU A 36 -27.30 -5.46 -2.50
N ARG A 37 -26.26 -4.72 -2.11
CA ARG A 37 -25.86 -3.45 -2.74
C ARG A 37 -24.38 -3.49 -3.02
N GLU A 38 -24.03 -3.24 -4.27
CA GLU A 38 -22.65 -3.07 -4.71
C GLU A 38 -22.14 -1.69 -4.33
N VAL A 39 -20.92 -1.63 -3.79
CA VAL A 39 -20.22 -0.38 -3.49
C VAL A 39 -18.76 -0.47 -3.95
N SER A 40 -18.16 0.65 -4.34
CA SER A 40 -16.73 0.70 -4.64
C SER A 40 -15.88 0.72 -3.35
N SER A 41 -14.58 0.47 -3.47
CA SER A 41 -13.61 0.65 -2.37
C SER A 41 -13.65 2.06 -1.81
N GLY A 42 -13.64 3.06 -2.70
CA GLY A 42 -13.71 4.48 -2.33
C GLY A 42 -15.01 4.83 -1.59
N ASP A 43 -16.17 4.38 -2.07
CA ASP A 43 -17.44 4.62 -1.38
C ASP A 43 -17.46 3.95 0.00
N TYR A 44 -16.93 2.72 0.08
CA TYR A 44 -16.91 1.94 1.31
C TYR A 44 -16.16 2.67 2.45
N THR A 45 -15.10 3.43 2.15
CA THR A 45 -14.38 4.24 3.14
C THR A 45 -15.30 5.22 3.88
N TYR A 46 -16.31 5.79 3.21
CA TYR A 46 -17.28 6.70 3.85
C TYR A 46 -18.46 5.97 4.50
N ILE A 47 -18.79 4.78 4.01
CA ILE A 47 -19.99 4.02 4.41
C ILE A 47 -19.72 3.12 5.62
N HIS A 48 -18.52 2.54 5.72
CA HIS A 48 -18.26 1.44 6.66
C HIS A 48 -18.55 1.79 8.12
N ASP A 49 -18.23 3.01 8.55
CA ASP A 49 -18.50 3.52 9.91
C ASP A 49 -19.99 3.78 10.18
N GLN A 50 -20.83 3.82 9.15
CA GLN A 50 -22.27 4.07 9.26
C GLN A 50 -23.10 2.78 9.29
N LEU A 51 -22.52 1.64 8.91
CA LEU A 51 -23.22 0.36 8.89
C LEU A 51 -23.77 0.01 10.28
N GLY A 52 -25.03 -0.39 10.35
CA GLY A 52 -25.69 -0.74 11.61
C GLY A 52 -26.05 0.45 12.53
N ARG A 53 -25.64 1.68 12.18
CA ARG A 53 -26.03 2.90 12.91
C ARG A 53 -27.33 3.47 12.38
N VAL A 54 -28.07 4.19 13.22
CA VAL A 54 -29.33 4.85 12.83
C VAL A 54 -29.09 5.76 11.63
N GLY A 55 -29.81 5.51 10.52
CA GLY A 55 -29.65 6.24 9.26
C GLY A 55 -29.84 5.36 8.03
N GLU A 56 -29.40 5.85 6.87
CA GLU A 56 -29.49 5.14 5.57
C GLU A 56 -28.88 3.73 5.61
N TRP A 57 -27.79 3.57 6.37
CA TRP A 57 -26.97 2.37 6.41
C TRP A 57 -27.31 1.41 7.56
N GLN A 58 -28.41 1.68 8.30
CA GLN A 58 -28.78 0.92 9.49
C GLN A 58 -29.02 -0.57 9.22
N ALA A 59 -29.74 -0.89 8.16
CA ALA A 59 -30.10 -2.27 7.82
C ALA A 59 -28.99 -3.04 7.07
N TRP A 60 -27.86 -2.38 6.79
CA TRP A 60 -26.78 -2.90 5.96
C TRP A 60 -25.63 -3.44 6.81
N SER A 61 -25.04 -4.54 6.36
CA SER A 61 -23.99 -5.24 7.10
C SER A 61 -22.94 -5.85 6.18
N VAL A 62 -21.74 -6.02 6.73
CA VAL A 62 -20.69 -6.86 6.15
C VAL A 62 -20.99 -8.32 6.46
N ARG A 63 -20.74 -9.21 5.50
CA ARG A 63 -20.81 -10.66 5.68
C ARG A 63 -19.51 -11.31 5.25
N GLU A 64 -18.98 -12.15 6.14
CA GLU A 64 -17.79 -12.94 5.86
C GLU A 64 -17.99 -13.85 4.64
N GLY A 65 -16.96 -13.96 3.79
CA GLY A 65 -17.01 -14.70 2.53
C GLY A 65 -17.88 -14.07 1.42
N PHE A 66 -18.76 -13.12 1.75
CA PHE A 66 -19.69 -12.52 0.80
C PHE A 66 -19.29 -11.10 0.38
N THR A 67 -19.01 -10.22 1.35
CA THR A 67 -18.78 -8.79 1.07
C THR A 67 -17.52 -8.56 0.26
N TYR A 68 -16.49 -9.36 0.50
CA TYR A 68 -15.18 -9.22 -0.12
C TYR A 68 -14.93 -10.29 -1.19
N ARG A 69 -15.97 -10.89 -1.77
CA ARG A 69 -15.84 -12.04 -2.68
C ARG A 69 -14.95 -11.74 -3.90
N ASP A 70 -15.01 -10.53 -4.44
CA ASP A 70 -14.16 -10.10 -5.57
C ASP A 70 -12.71 -9.78 -5.15
N PHE A 71 -12.44 -9.79 -3.85
CA PHE A 71 -11.12 -9.54 -3.26
C PHE A 71 -10.44 -10.84 -2.84
N ARG A 72 -10.94 -12.00 -3.29
CA ARG A 72 -10.50 -13.34 -2.90
C ARG A 72 -10.26 -14.21 -4.12
N ASP A 73 -9.37 -15.17 -3.95
CA ASP A 73 -9.18 -16.23 -4.93
C ASP A 73 -10.32 -17.24 -4.87
N ALA A 74 -10.72 -17.72 -6.04
CA ALA A 74 -11.59 -18.89 -6.15
C ALA A 74 -10.76 -20.17 -5.89
N PRO A 75 -11.32 -21.15 -5.17
CA PRO A 75 -10.66 -22.45 -4.98
C PRO A 75 -10.47 -23.13 -6.34
N ASP A 76 -9.41 -23.92 -6.46
CA ASP A 76 -9.07 -24.73 -7.64
C ASP A 76 -8.85 -23.95 -8.95
N VAL A 77 -8.74 -22.62 -8.88
CA VAL A 77 -8.37 -21.76 -10.01
C VAL A 77 -6.90 -21.38 -9.90
N VAL A 78 -6.16 -21.53 -11.00
CA VAL A 78 -4.73 -21.17 -11.03
C VAL A 78 -4.56 -19.64 -10.92
N PRO A 79 -3.45 -19.13 -10.33
CA PRO A 79 -3.26 -17.70 -10.07
C PRO A 79 -3.50 -16.77 -11.28
N SER A 80 -3.05 -17.15 -12.47
CA SER A 80 -3.22 -16.36 -13.70
C SER A 80 -4.67 -16.27 -14.20
N GLU A 81 -5.55 -17.15 -13.73
CA GLU A 81 -6.96 -17.21 -14.13
C GLU A 81 -7.92 -16.70 -13.04
N GLN A 82 -7.38 -16.23 -11.92
CA GLN A 82 -8.16 -15.64 -10.84
C GLN A 82 -8.85 -14.34 -11.29
N ALA A 83 -9.94 -13.99 -10.59
CA ALA A 83 -10.75 -12.82 -10.89
C ALA A 83 -9.92 -11.53 -10.94
N PHE A 84 -8.96 -11.36 -10.02
CA PHE A 84 -8.03 -10.22 -10.02
C PHE A 84 -7.31 -10.05 -11.37
N CYS A 85 -6.70 -11.11 -11.89
CA CYS A 85 -5.95 -11.07 -13.15
C CYS A 85 -6.87 -10.74 -14.33
N LYS A 86 -8.07 -11.32 -14.37
CA LYS A 86 -9.07 -11.06 -15.41
C LYS A 86 -9.52 -9.60 -15.40
N VAL A 87 -9.94 -9.10 -14.23
CA VAL A 87 -10.39 -7.72 -14.05
C VAL A 87 -9.28 -6.72 -14.37
N LEU A 88 -8.05 -7.00 -13.95
CA LEU A 88 -6.90 -6.17 -14.25
C LEU A 88 -6.66 -6.08 -15.76
N LEU A 89 -6.67 -7.21 -16.47
CA LEU A 89 -6.48 -7.25 -17.92
C LEU A 89 -7.64 -6.60 -18.68
N GLU A 90 -8.86 -6.75 -18.21
CA GLU A 90 -10.02 -6.07 -18.77
C GLU A 90 -9.91 -4.56 -18.59
N ALA A 91 -9.55 -4.08 -17.39
CA ALA A 91 -9.37 -2.66 -17.13
C ALA A 91 -8.33 -2.03 -18.07
N VAL A 92 -7.17 -2.68 -18.28
CA VAL A 92 -6.12 -2.13 -19.15
C VAL A 92 -6.42 -2.21 -20.65
N THR A 93 -7.33 -3.11 -21.06
CA THR A 93 -7.73 -3.28 -22.47
C THR A 93 -8.98 -2.47 -22.85
N SER A 94 -9.83 -2.14 -21.88
CA SER A 94 -11.10 -1.41 -22.07
C SER A 94 -10.96 0.06 -22.50
N GLY A 95 -9.76 0.64 -22.44
CA GLY A 95 -9.54 2.06 -22.71
C GLY A 95 -9.98 3.00 -21.58
N MET A 96 -10.49 2.49 -20.46
CA MET A 96 -10.79 3.27 -19.27
C MET A 96 -9.49 3.77 -18.59
N GLN A 97 -9.59 4.85 -17.82
CA GLN A 97 -8.50 5.31 -16.96
C GLN A 97 -8.31 4.31 -15.81
N TRP A 98 -7.36 3.39 -15.97
CA TRP A 98 -7.07 2.33 -15.00
C TRP A 98 -5.86 2.64 -14.11
N LYS A 99 -5.01 3.60 -14.52
CA LYS A 99 -3.76 3.95 -13.81
C LYS A 99 -4.08 4.88 -12.64
N GLY A 100 -3.75 4.41 -11.43
CA GLY A 100 -3.76 5.21 -10.22
C GLY A 100 -2.59 6.20 -10.14
N PRO A 101 -2.60 7.10 -9.15
CA PRO A 101 -1.64 8.20 -9.04
C PRO A 101 -0.20 7.72 -8.78
N SER A 102 0.01 6.55 -8.18
CA SER A 102 1.34 5.96 -7.97
C SER A 102 1.87 5.16 -9.17
N TRP A 103 1.10 5.01 -10.25
CA TRP A 103 1.54 4.26 -11.44
C TRP A 103 2.90 4.74 -12.00
N PRO A 104 3.18 6.06 -12.13
CA PRO A 104 4.48 6.53 -12.61
C PRO A 104 5.66 6.11 -11.72
N LEU A 105 5.45 5.97 -10.40
CA LEU A 105 6.47 5.49 -9.47
C LEU A 105 6.75 4.00 -9.67
N LEU A 106 5.70 3.19 -9.89
CA LEU A 106 5.86 1.78 -10.20
C LEU A 106 6.62 1.58 -11.51
N GLU A 107 6.29 2.35 -12.55
CA GLU A 107 7.00 2.38 -13.83
C GLU A 107 8.49 2.73 -13.67
N HIS A 108 8.79 3.73 -12.84
CA HIS A 108 10.16 4.08 -12.50
C HIS A 108 10.88 2.91 -11.80
N ALA A 109 10.23 2.26 -10.82
CA ALA A 109 10.80 1.13 -10.10
C ALA A 109 11.07 -0.06 -11.02
N ALA A 110 10.12 -0.39 -11.91
CA ALA A 110 10.23 -1.45 -12.91
C ALA A 110 11.45 -1.22 -13.83
N ARG A 111 11.50 -0.05 -14.49
CA ARG A 111 12.57 0.31 -15.43
C ARG A 111 13.96 0.27 -14.80
N ASN A 112 14.06 0.61 -13.51
CA ASN A 112 15.32 0.64 -12.79
C ASN A 112 15.57 -0.63 -11.95
N GLN A 113 14.75 -1.68 -12.12
CA GLN A 113 14.82 -2.94 -11.39
C GLN A 113 14.94 -2.77 -9.86
N ARG A 114 14.25 -1.75 -9.34
CA ARG A 114 14.20 -1.45 -7.91
C ARG A 114 13.33 -2.49 -7.21
N PRO A 115 13.71 -2.94 -6.00
CA PRO A 115 12.87 -3.86 -5.25
C PRO A 115 11.53 -3.21 -4.93
N VAL A 116 10.44 -3.91 -5.26
CA VAL A 116 9.07 -3.45 -4.99
C VAL A 116 8.37 -4.34 -3.97
N VAL A 117 7.51 -3.74 -3.16
CA VAL A 117 6.67 -4.46 -2.21
C VAL A 117 5.23 -4.00 -2.39
N PHE A 118 4.29 -4.93 -2.35
CA PHE A 118 2.87 -4.63 -2.38
C PHE A 118 2.25 -4.89 -1.01
N ILE A 119 1.51 -3.93 -0.47
CA ILE A 119 0.85 -4.03 0.83
C ILE A 119 -0.59 -3.56 0.64
N THR A 120 -1.54 -4.50 0.65
CA THR A 120 -2.94 -4.22 0.27
C THR A 120 -3.91 -4.93 1.20
N ALA A 121 -5.11 -4.38 1.34
CA ALA A 121 -6.22 -5.00 2.05
C ALA A 121 -6.89 -6.15 1.26
N ARG A 122 -6.50 -6.38 -0.01
CA ARG A 122 -6.94 -7.54 -0.79
C ARG A 122 -6.65 -8.85 -0.05
N GLY A 123 -7.50 -9.86 -0.28
CA GLY A 123 -7.40 -11.19 0.32
C GLY A 123 -6.92 -12.28 -0.65
N HIS A 124 -6.58 -11.93 -1.88
CA HIS A 124 -5.94 -12.82 -2.87
C HIS A 124 -4.63 -13.40 -2.33
N ALA A 125 -4.21 -14.55 -2.85
CA ALA A 125 -2.88 -15.08 -2.59
C ALA A 125 -1.80 -14.16 -3.20
N PRO A 126 -0.61 -14.07 -2.58
CA PRO A 126 0.54 -13.35 -3.16
C PRO A 126 0.84 -13.73 -4.61
N GLU A 127 0.72 -15.01 -4.95
CA GLU A 127 0.99 -15.56 -6.28
C GLU A 127 0.01 -15.02 -7.33
N THR A 128 -1.25 -14.79 -6.95
CA THR A 128 -2.26 -14.17 -7.82
C THR A 128 -1.91 -12.73 -8.15
N ILE A 129 -1.49 -11.96 -7.15
CA ILE A 129 -1.06 -10.58 -7.37
C ILE A 129 0.18 -10.54 -8.27
N ALA A 130 1.16 -11.41 -8.03
CA ALA A 130 2.35 -11.54 -8.87
C ALA A 130 1.99 -11.87 -10.32
N ALA A 131 1.10 -12.86 -10.53
CA ALA A 131 0.64 -13.26 -11.86
C ALA A 131 -0.04 -12.11 -12.61
N GLY A 132 -0.81 -11.26 -11.92
CA GLY A 132 -1.42 -10.06 -12.52
C GLY A 132 -0.37 -9.07 -13.04
N PHE A 133 0.67 -8.77 -12.26
CA PHE A 133 1.76 -7.89 -12.70
C PHE A 133 2.60 -8.51 -13.82
N ASP A 134 2.84 -9.81 -13.79
CA ASP A 134 3.52 -10.53 -14.87
C ASP A 134 2.72 -10.45 -16.16
N ALA A 135 1.40 -10.62 -16.11
CA ALA A 135 0.53 -10.48 -17.28
C ALA A 135 0.56 -9.07 -17.89
N LEU A 136 0.67 -8.02 -17.05
CA LEU A 136 0.86 -6.65 -17.54
C LEU A 136 2.21 -6.47 -18.24
N ALA A 137 3.28 -7.04 -17.70
CA ALA A 137 4.61 -6.98 -18.30
C ALA A 137 4.66 -7.74 -19.63
N ASP A 138 4.11 -8.95 -19.68
CA ASP A 138 4.09 -9.79 -20.88
C ASP A 138 3.31 -9.17 -22.04
N LYS A 139 2.27 -8.40 -21.72
CA LYS A 139 1.47 -7.65 -22.71
C LYS A 139 2.01 -6.24 -23.00
N GLY A 140 3.11 -5.83 -22.36
CA GLY A 140 3.75 -4.52 -22.59
C GLY A 140 3.02 -3.33 -21.96
N TYR A 141 2.08 -3.56 -21.03
CA TYR A 141 1.44 -2.48 -20.26
C TYR A 141 2.32 -1.97 -19.12
N LEU A 142 3.21 -2.82 -18.62
CA LEU A 142 4.27 -2.48 -17.68
C LEU A 142 5.61 -2.60 -18.40
N HIS A 143 6.49 -1.61 -18.25
CA HIS A 143 7.74 -1.53 -19.02
C HIS A 143 8.65 -2.77 -18.91
N SER A 144 8.69 -3.40 -17.74
CA SER A 144 9.45 -4.63 -17.51
C SER A 144 8.85 -5.42 -16.36
N ARG A 145 9.19 -6.70 -16.27
CA ARG A 145 8.90 -7.50 -15.06
C ARG A 145 9.47 -6.85 -13.81
N LEU A 146 8.74 -6.96 -12.72
CA LEU A 146 9.07 -6.34 -11.45
C LEU A 146 10.07 -7.18 -10.67
N ASN A 147 11.02 -6.52 -10.00
CA ASN A 147 11.82 -7.13 -8.95
C ASN A 147 10.99 -7.14 -7.65
N ILE A 148 10.04 -8.06 -7.55
CA ILE A 148 9.17 -8.18 -6.39
C ILE A 148 9.97 -8.72 -5.20
N LEU A 149 10.06 -7.91 -4.14
CA LEU A 149 10.64 -8.30 -2.87
C LEU A 149 9.62 -9.03 -2.00
N GLY A 150 8.36 -8.56 -1.97
CA GLY A 150 7.30 -9.19 -1.19
C GLY A 150 5.90 -8.68 -1.56
N ILE A 151 4.89 -9.50 -1.30
CA ILE A 151 3.47 -9.17 -1.46
C ILE A 151 2.76 -9.53 -0.17
N TYR A 152 2.12 -8.54 0.44
CA TYR A 152 1.42 -8.64 1.71
C TYR A 152 -0.06 -8.28 1.49
N THR A 153 -0.84 -9.29 1.09
CA THR A 153 -2.31 -9.23 1.03
C THR A 153 -2.87 -9.46 2.43
N VAL A 154 -2.97 -8.40 3.25
CA VAL A 154 -3.12 -8.54 4.70
C VAL A 154 -4.46 -9.12 5.17
N SER A 155 -5.42 -9.25 4.26
CA SER A 155 -6.68 -9.96 4.54
C SER A 155 -6.60 -11.45 4.22
N ASN A 156 -5.53 -11.94 3.59
CA ASN A 156 -5.29 -13.34 3.29
C ASN A 156 -4.81 -14.10 4.55
N PRO A 157 -5.45 -15.22 4.95
CA PRO A 157 -5.10 -15.94 6.18
C PRO A 157 -3.65 -16.45 6.23
N ASP A 158 -3.09 -16.90 5.11
CA ASP A 158 -1.72 -17.40 5.08
C ASP A 158 -0.71 -16.27 5.25
N VAL A 159 -0.99 -15.09 4.67
CA VAL A 159 -0.19 -13.88 4.89
C VAL A 159 -0.30 -13.40 6.34
N GLN A 160 -1.49 -13.44 6.94
CA GLN A 160 -1.70 -13.10 8.36
C GLN A 160 -0.86 -14.01 9.27
N LYS A 161 -0.90 -15.32 9.00
CA LYS A 161 -0.08 -16.30 9.71
C LYS A 161 1.42 -16.03 9.54
N ALA A 162 1.87 -15.72 8.32
CA ALA A 162 3.27 -15.39 8.04
C ALA A 162 3.73 -14.09 8.74
N LEU A 163 2.81 -13.12 8.92
CA LEU A 163 3.06 -11.90 9.69
C LEU A 163 3.01 -12.11 11.21
N GLY A 164 2.65 -13.31 11.68
CA GLY A 164 2.51 -13.61 13.10
C GLY A 164 1.27 -12.99 13.75
N VAL A 165 0.21 -12.73 12.96
CA VAL A 165 -1.08 -12.29 13.49
C VAL A 165 -1.70 -13.43 14.29
N THR A 166 -1.91 -13.20 15.58
CA THR A 166 -2.45 -14.19 16.53
C THR A 166 -3.78 -13.76 17.12
N ASP A 167 -4.02 -12.46 17.25
CA ASP A 167 -5.29 -11.91 17.70
C ASP A 167 -6.27 -11.80 16.50
N PRO A 168 -7.41 -12.51 16.51
CA PRO A 168 -8.41 -12.43 15.44
C PRO A 168 -9.03 -11.02 15.29
N ASN A 169 -8.89 -10.15 16.29
CA ASN A 169 -9.36 -8.76 16.23
C ASN A 169 -8.34 -7.79 15.64
N THR A 170 -7.19 -8.28 15.16
CA THR A 170 -6.19 -7.43 14.54
C THR A 170 -6.77 -6.75 13.30
N THR A 171 -6.84 -5.42 13.32
CA THR A 171 -7.44 -4.65 12.24
C THR A 171 -6.55 -4.62 10.99
N VAL A 172 -7.16 -4.44 9.81
CA VAL A 172 -6.43 -4.28 8.53
C VAL A 172 -5.34 -3.20 8.61
N PRO A 173 -5.61 -1.99 9.17
CA PRO A 173 -4.57 -1.00 9.44
C PRO A 173 -3.38 -1.58 10.22
N SER A 174 -3.63 -2.22 11.36
CA SER A 174 -2.57 -2.83 12.19
C SER A 174 -1.77 -3.87 11.42
N MET A 175 -2.42 -4.71 10.61
CA MET A 175 -1.75 -5.70 9.77
C MET A 175 -0.90 -5.04 8.67
N LYS A 176 -1.38 -3.97 8.02
CA LYS A 176 -0.57 -3.18 7.07
C LYS A 176 0.67 -2.61 7.74
N LYS A 177 0.55 -2.10 8.98
CA LYS A 177 1.70 -1.60 9.76
C LYS A 177 2.74 -2.71 10.02
N MET A 178 2.29 -3.92 10.35
CA MET A 178 3.18 -5.08 10.51
C MET A 178 3.85 -5.46 9.20
N ALA A 179 3.12 -5.46 8.09
CA ALA A 179 3.65 -5.75 6.75
C ALA A 179 4.74 -4.76 6.32
N ILE A 180 4.56 -3.45 6.57
CA ILE A 180 5.59 -2.44 6.28
C ILE A 180 6.90 -2.76 7.02
N LYS A 181 6.80 -3.09 8.31
CA LYS A 181 7.97 -3.44 9.12
C LYS A 181 8.64 -4.72 8.60
N ALA A 182 7.86 -5.76 8.31
CA ALA A 182 8.37 -7.02 7.76
C ALA A 182 9.07 -6.81 6.41
N ALA A 183 8.53 -5.95 5.55
CA ALA A 183 9.11 -5.60 4.26
C ALA A 183 10.48 -4.90 4.39
N VAL A 184 10.62 -4.00 5.35
CA VAL A 184 11.91 -3.37 5.66
C VAL A 184 12.93 -4.41 6.11
N GLU A 185 12.55 -5.28 7.06
CA GLU A 185 13.43 -6.37 7.52
C GLU A 185 13.89 -7.26 6.37
N MET A 186 12.96 -7.69 5.52
CA MET A 186 13.24 -8.53 4.35
C MET A 186 14.18 -7.85 3.37
N GLY A 187 14.01 -6.55 3.14
CA GLY A 187 14.92 -5.76 2.30
C GLY A 187 16.34 -5.71 2.87
N LEU A 188 16.47 -5.51 4.18
CA LEU A 188 17.75 -5.49 4.87
C LEU A 188 18.42 -6.86 4.96
N GLU A 189 17.65 -7.93 5.10
CA GLU A 189 18.15 -9.30 5.08
C GLU A 189 18.70 -9.66 3.70
N LYS A 190 17.95 -9.36 2.64
CA LYS A 190 18.31 -9.70 1.27
C LYS A 190 19.45 -8.84 0.70
N TYR A 191 19.49 -7.55 1.01
CA TYR A 191 20.42 -6.60 0.40
C TYR A 191 21.52 -6.08 1.34
N GLY A 192 21.51 -6.54 2.59
CA GLY A 192 22.49 -6.18 3.61
C GLY A 192 22.02 -5.02 4.49
N LYS A 193 22.48 -5.04 5.74
CA LYS A 193 22.12 -4.04 6.76
C LYS A 193 23.01 -2.80 6.74
N THR A 194 24.21 -2.90 6.18
CA THR A 194 25.23 -1.85 6.24
C THR A 194 24.96 -0.66 5.31
N PRO A 195 24.53 -0.83 4.04
CA PRO A 195 24.32 0.30 3.15
C PRO A 195 23.17 1.22 3.65
N PRO A 196 23.23 2.54 3.37
CA PRO A 196 22.20 3.49 3.79
C PRO A 196 20.97 3.40 2.85
N HIS A 197 20.27 2.26 2.89
CA HIS A 197 19.09 2.00 2.08
C HIS A 197 17.97 3.03 2.31
N ARG A 198 17.15 3.22 1.29
CA ARG A 198 16.00 4.13 1.26
C ARG A 198 14.73 3.32 1.07
N PHE A 199 13.74 3.49 1.93
CA PHE A 199 12.44 2.82 1.82
C PHE A 199 11.36 3.88 1.63
N GLY A 200 10.56 3.76 0.58
CA GLY A 200 9.45 4.67 0.31
C GLY A 200 8.15 3.91 0.17
N ILE A 201 7.08 4.37 0.82
CA ILE A 201 5.73 3.84 0.62
C ILE A 201 4.82 4.93 0.04
N SER A 202 3.99 4.57 -0.95
CA SER A 202 2.95 5.46 -1.47
C SER A 202 1.55 4.91 -1.22
N ASP A 203 0.63 5.83 -0.94
CA ASP A 203 -0.78 5.57 -0.71
C ASP A 203 -1.59 6.83 -1.09
N ASP A 204 -2.85 6.67 -1.48
CA ASP A 204 -3.76 7.75 -1.84
C ASP A 204 -4.77 8.07 -0.73
N ASP A 205 -4.97 7.15 0.24
CA ASP A 205 -5.88 7.37 1.37
C ASP A 205 -5.16 8.08 2.54
N PRO A 206 -5.67 9.21 3.05
CA PRO A 206 -5.05 9.95 4.14
C PRO A 206 -4.85 9.13 5.44
N ASN A 207 -5.76 8.20 5.77
CA ASN A 207 -5.62 7.37 6.97
C ASN A 207 -4.49 6.35 6.80
N ASN A 208 -4.39 5.72 5.64
CA ASN A 208 -3.28 4.84 5.31
C ASN A 208 -1.94 5.59 5.23
N VAL A 209 -1.90 6.83 4.72
CA VAL A 209 -0.71 7.69 4.76
C VAL A 209 -0.25 7.92 6.20
N MET A 210 -1.16 8.27 7.11
CA MET A 210 -0.83 8.44 8.53
C MET A 210 -0.34 7.15 9.17
N LEU A 211 -0.92 6.00 8.80
CA LEU A 211 -0.46 4.70 9.24
C LEU A 211 0.95 4.39 8.74
N ALA A 212 1.23 4.67 7.47
CA ALA A 212 2.54 4.51 6.86
C ALA A 212 3.59 5.37 7.57
N ILE A 213 3.28 6.63 7.89
CA ILE A 213 4.16 7.51 8.68
C ILE A 213 4.49 6.87 10.03
N ASN A 214 3.49 6.36 10.73
CA ASN A 214 3.70 5.70 12.02
C ASN A 214 4.57 4.43 11.89
N ALA A 215 4.35 3.62 10.85
CA ALA A 215 5.17 2.43 10.59
C ALA A 215 6.62 2.78 10.27
N MET A 216 6.83 3.77 9.41
CA MET A 216 8.14 4.25 9.00
C MET A 216 8.90 4.94 10.13
N ARG A 217 8.20 5.63 11.04
CA ARG A 217 8.80 6.19 12.26
C ARG A 217 9.34 5.09 13.16
N ASP A 218 8.57 4.02 13.40
CA ASP A 218 9.03 2.88 14.18
C ASP A 218 10.28 2.24 13.52
N CYS A 219 10.30 2.15 12.19
CA CYS A 219 11.47 1.67 11.45
C CYS A 219 12.67 2.63 11.58
N LYS A 220 12.45 3.95 11.54
CA LYS A 220 13.52 4.96 11.70
C LYS A 220 14.17 4.90 13.08
N VAL A 221 13.39 4.66 14.13
CA VAL A 221 13.93 4.44 15.49
C VAL A 221 14.82 3.20 15.52
N LYS A 222 14.39 2.11 14.87
CA LYS A 222 15.17 0.85 14.82
C LYS A 222 16.39 0.93 13.89
N TYR A 223 16.28 1.69 12.81
CA TYR A 223 17.27 1.80 11.73
C TYR A 223 17.61 3.27 11.44
N PRO A 224 18.32 3.95 12.35
CA PRO A 224 18.55 5.39 12.29
C PRO A 224 19.40 5.83 11.09
N ASP A 225 20.22 4.94 10.53
CA ASP A 225 21.06 5.20 9.37
C ASP A 225 20.32 5.01 8.02
N LYS A 226 19.11 4.46 8.05
CA LYS A 226 18.24 4.32 6.88
C LYS A 226 17.36 5.53 6.69
N ARG A 227 16.91 5.74 5.45
CA ARG A 227 15.99 6.84 5.11
C ARG A 227 14.62 6.25 4.79
N PHE A 228 13.59 6.85 5.35
CA PHE A 228 12.21 6.40 5.18
C PHE A 228 11.38 7.54 4.61
N PHE A 229 10.58 7.23 3.60
CA PHE A 229 9.73 8.19 2.91
C PHE A 229 8.29 7.69 2.89
N VAL A 230 7.37 8.63 3.02
CA VAL A 230 5.94 8.41 2.76
C VAL A 230 5.53 9.38 1.67
N ILE A 231 4.87 8.86 0.64
CA ILE A 231 4.44 9.62 -0.53
C ILE A 231 2.92 9.63 -0.50
N ASN A 232 2.35 10.77 -0.13
CA ASN A 232 0.93 11.00 -0.29
C ASN A 232 0.66 11.24 -1.77
N THR A 233 -0.28 10.48 -2.33
CA THR A 233 -0.69 10.58 -3.74
C THR A 233 -2.16 10.91 -3.91
N ASN A 234 -2.83 11.37 -2.85
CA ASN A 234 -4.19 11.85 -2.89
C ASN A 234 -4.35 13.01 -3.91
N LYS A 235 -5.51 13.07 -4.57
CA LYS A 235 -5.84 13.85 -5.79
C LYS A 235 -5.19 15.24 -5.92
N ASP A 236 -5.08 16.01 -4.84
CA ASP A 236 -4.58 17.40 -4.85
C ASP A 236 -3.14 17.56 -4.32
N HIS A 237 -2.52 16.48 -3.84
CA HIS A 237 -1.28 16.53 -3.08
C HIS A 237 -0.37 15.35 -3.42
N TYR A 238 0.54 15.56 -4.37
CA TYR A 238 1.72 14.70 -4.52
C TYR A 238 2.82 15.20 -3.58
N VAL A 239 2.85 14.69 -2.35
CA VAL A 239 3.79 15.15 -1.32
C VAL A 239 4.66 13.99 -0.86
N LYS A 240 5.96 14.12 -1.08
CA LYS A 240 6.97 13.20 -0.55
C LYS A 240 7.52 13.72 0.77
N LEU A 241 7.22 13.01 1.84
CA LEU A 241 7.67 13.31 3.20
C LEU A 241 8.82 12.38 3.57
N GLU A 242 9.89 12.93 4.14
CA GLU A 242 10.94 12.14 4.79
C GLU A 242 10.68 12.05 6.29
N VAL A 243 10.84 10.86 6.86
CA VAL A 243 10.66 10.62 8.29
C VAL A 243 12.01 10.79 9.00
N PHE A 244 12.07 11.81 9.86
CA PHE A 244 13.23 12.09 10.71
C PHE A 244 13.03 11.56 12.15
N PRO A 245 14.13 11.33 12.91
CA PRO A 245 14.04 11.11 14.35
C PRO A 245 13.38 12.31 15.05
N MET A 246 12.69 12.07 16.16
CA MET A 246 12.04 13.15 16.95
C MET A 246 13.02 14.21 17.45
N ASP A 247 14.27 13.83 17.71
CA ASP A 247 15.33 14.72 18.18
C ASP A 247 16.01 15.48 17.03
N HIS A 248 15.52 15.33 15.80
CA HIS A 248 16.04 16.05 14.65
C HIS A 248 15.26 17.37 14.51
N PRO A 249 15.84 18.53 14.85
CA PRO A 249 15.15 19.79 14.64
C PRO A 249 14.86 19.98 13.15
N VAL A 250 13.59 20.08 12.79
CA VAL A 250 13.12 20.40 11.42
C VAL A 250 13.47 21.84 11.03
N THR A 251 13.95 22.65 11.99
CA THR A 251 14.25 24.08 11.86
C THR A 251 15.67 24.47 12.30
N ALA A 252 16.58 23.52 12.55
CA ALA A 252 17.98 23.90 12.77
C ALA A 252 18.72 23.86 11.43
N ASP A 253 19.44 24.94 11.12
CA ASP A 253 20.51 24.86 10.16
C ASP A 253 21.56 23.83 10.63
N ALA A 254 22.40 23.34 9.72
CA ALA A 254 23.47 22.40 10.02
C ALA A 254 24.54 22.94 11.02
N GLN A 255 24.33 24.12 11.60
CA GLN A 255 25.22 24.83 12.49
C GLN A 255 24.53 25.24 13.82
N GLY A 256 23.30 24.79 14.08
CA GLY A 256 22.58 25.02 15.33
C GLY A 256 22.03 26.43 15.55
N LYS A 257 21.90 27.27 14.52
CA LYS A 257 21.26 28.59 14.65
C LYS A 257 19.74 28.49 14.41
N LYS A 258 18.97 29.08 15.33
CA LYS A 258 17.50 29.22 15.20
C LYS A 258 17.19 30.14 14.02
N LEU A 259 16.40 29.65 13.06
CA LEU A 259 16.02 30.40 11.84
C LEU A 259 15.11 31.61 12.06
N LEU A 260 14.68 31.89 13.29
CA LEU A 260 13.77 33.01 13.60
C LEU A 260 14.22 33.69 14.91
N SER A 261 15.31 34.43 14.87
CA SER A 261 15.47 35.60 15.73
C SER A 261 14.97 36.80 14.93
N LYS A 262 13.83 37.36 15.35
CA LYS A 262 13.43 38.71 14.91
C LYS A 262 14.59 39.65 15.22
N GLU A 263 15.10 40.34 14.21
CA GLU A 263 15.87 41.56 14.41
C GLU A 263 14.89 42.59 14.97
N GLU A 264 15.06 42.95 16.24
CA GLU A 264 14.53 44.20 16.75
C GLU A 264 15.51 45.29 16.32
N ASP A 265 15.09 46.03 15.29
CA ASP A 265 15.72 47.27 14.84
C ASP A 265 15.86 48.25 16.02
N GLY A 266 17.05 48.80 16.16
CA GLY A 266 17.33 50.00 16.95
C GLY A 266 17.27 51.26 16.10
#